data_AF-X1SXV1-F1
#
_entry.id   AF-X1SXV1-F1
#
_cell.length_a   1.000
_cell.length_b   1.000
_cell.length_c   1.000
_cell.angle_alpha   90.00
_cell.angle_beta   90.00
_cell.angle_gamma   90.00
#
_symmetry.space_group_name_H-M   'P 1'
#
loop_
_entity.id
_entity.type
_entity.pdbx_description
1 polymer ?
#
loop_
_entity_poly.entity_id
_entity_poly.type
_entity_poly.pdbx_seq_one_letter_code
_entity_poly.pdbx_strand_id
1 'polypeptide(L)'
;QYKFDQGHLVGELAKRLFPGGIDIPPDGFMNNIRQTKKLLEQRKPLFEAGILAEGIYSRVDILNPSNENSWDLIEVKSTTSVKDVHLDDVSFQKYCCEKLGLKIQKCLLMHINNQYVREGEIDPEKFFTIEDITEKVEESSNGIQDRIADMLEVISATICPEVTIGKHCSDPYDCALTECWDFLPEYNIFNLYYGGKKSFNLFSDGIITINEIPDSYKLNDKQRIQQASEINGKPHVDREGISNFLGTLQYPLYYLDFETISPAVR
;
A
#
# COMPACT_ATOMS: atom_id res chain seq x y z
N GLN A 1 7.15 -10.33 -1.42
CA GLN A 1 7.48 -10.96 -2.72
C GLN A 1 6.24 -11.19 -3.58
N TYR A 2 5.35 -12.13 -3.25
CA TYR A 2 4.16 -12.49 -4.05
C TYR A 2 3.26 -11.32 -4.53
N LYS A 3 2.98 -10.33 -3.67
CA LYS A 3 2.20 -9.13 -4.07
C LYS A 3 2.93 -8.26 -5.10
N PHE A 4 4.26 -8.13 -4.99
CA PHE A 4 5.07 -7.36 -5.93
C PHE A 4 5.17 -8.08 -7.28
N ASP A 5 5.35 -9.40 -7.26
CA ASP A 5 5.39 -10.22 -8.49
C ASP A 5 4.06 -10.13 -9.25
N GLN A 6 2.93 -10.09 -8.54
CA GLN A 6 1.63 -9.84 -9.14
C GLN A 6 1.47 -8.45 -9.70
N GLY A 7 1.93 -7.42 -8.97
CA GLY A 7 1.93 -6.04 -9.47
C GLY A 7 2.66 -5.95 -10.80
N HIS A 8 3.83 -6.58 -10.92
CA HIS A 8 4.59 -6.63 -12.16
C HIS A 8 3.82 -7.32 -13.30
N LEU A 9 3.20 -8.48 -13.06
CA LEU A 9 2.37 -9.16 -14.06
C LEU A 9 1.18 -8.32 -14.53
N VAL A 10 0.54 -7.61 -13.61
CA VAL A 10 -0.57 -6.69 -13.92
C VAL A 10 -0.05 -5.52 -14.77
N GLY A 11 1.11 -4.95 -14.44
CA GLY A 11 1.77 -3.92 -15.25
C GLY A 11 2.06 -4.39 -16.67
N GLU A 12 2.66 -5.57 -16.83
CA GLU A 12 2.94 -6.16 -18.15
C GLU A 12 1.68 -6.41 -18.99
N LEU A 13 0.57 -6.81 -18.35
CA LEU A 13 -0.71 -6.94 -19.03
C LEU A 13 -1.27 -5.56 -19.45
N ALA A 14 -1.15 -4.54 -18.60
CA ALA A 14 -1.64 -3.19 -18.89
C ALA A 14 -0.92 -2.57 -20.10
N LYS A 15 0.40 -2.79 -20.22
CA LYS A 15 1.21 -2.32 -21.36
C LYS A 15 0.66 -2.79 -22.72
N ARG A 16 0.00 -3.96 -22.77
CA ARG A 16 -0.59 -4.51 -24.00
C ARG A 16 -1.73 -3.65 -24.56
N LEU A 17 -2.37 -2.83 -23.73
CA LEU A 17 -3.41 -1.88 -24.16
C LEU A 17 -2.84 -0.64 -24.89
N PHE A 18 -1.51 -0.45 -24.87
CA PHE A 18 -0.85 0.70 -25.47
C PHE A 18 0.19 0.25 -26.51
N PRO A 19 -0.26 -0.23 -27.69
CA PRO A 19 0.63 -0.76 -28.70
C PRO A 19 1.62 0.30 -29.20
N GLY A 20 2.87 -0.12 -29.41
CA GLY A 20 3.96 0.78 -29.80
C GLY A 20 4.54 1.63 -28.66
N GLY A 21 4.10 1.38 -27.42
CA GLY A 21 4.71 1.95 -26.22
C GLY A 21 6.15 1.48 -26.03
N ILE A 22 6.94 2.31 -25.34
CA ILE A 22 8.36 2.09 -25.11
C ILE A 22 8.58 1.86 -23.62
N ASP A 23 9.13 0.70 -23.30
CA ASP A 23 9.58 0.39 -21.94
C ASP A 23 10.88 1.15 -21.64
N ILE A 24 10.89 1.89 -20.53
CA ILE A 24 12.09 2.59 -20.08
C ILE A 24 12.75 1.75 -19.00
N PRO A 25 13.93 1.16 -19.26
CA PRO A 25 14.55 0.22 -18.35
C PRO A 25 14.73 0.80 -16.94
N PRO A 26 14.61 -0.03 -15.89
CA PRO A 26 14.86 0.39 -14.52
C PRO A 26 16.36 0.54 -14.19
N ASP A 27 17.24 0.40 -15.20
CA ASP A 27 18.70 0.37 -15.10
C ASP A 27 19.30 1.70 -14.61
N GLY A 28 19.14 1.98 -13.33
CA GLY A 28 19.65 3.16 -12.65
C GLY A 28 18.74 4.38 -12.78
N PHE A 29 18.47 5.01 -11.64
CA PHE A 29 17.62 6.19 -11.49
C PHE A 29 17.89 7.29 -12.53
N MET A 30 19.15 7.75 -12.63
CA MET A 30 19.52 8.84 -13.55
C MET A 30 19.44 8.45 -15.03
N ASN A 31 19.66 7.18 -15.34
CA ASN A 31 19.59 6.70 -16.71
C ASN A 31 18.13 6.61 -17.19
N ASN A 32 17.21 6.12 -16.35
CA ASN A 32 15.78 6.12 -16.63
C ASN A 32 15.26 7.55 -16.89
N ILE A 33 15.63 8.54 -16.06
CA ILE A 33 15.28 9.95 -16.26
C ILE A 33 15.81 10.49 -17.60
N ARG A 34 17.07 10.22 -17.92
CA ARG A 34 17.69 10.66 -19.18
C ARG A 34 16.99 10.07 -20.40
N GLN A 35 16.68 8.77 -20.35
CA GLN A 35 15.96 8.09 -21.42
C GLN A 35 14.55 8.66 -21.58
N THR A 36 13.82 8.86 -20.47
CA THR A 36 12.50 9.50 -20.46
C THR A 36 12.54 10.84 -21.19
N LYS A 37 13.46 11.74 -20.82
CA LYS A 37 13.61 13.06 -21.47
C LYS A 37 13.81 12.96 -22.99
N LYS A 38 14.63 12.02 -23.45
CA LYS A 38 14.87 11.80 -24.89
C LYS A 38 13.65 11.23 -25.61
N LEU A 39 12.88 10.38 -24.94
CA LEU A 39 11.75 9.67 -25.55
C LEU A 39 10.47 10.50 -25.58
N LEU A 40 10.34 11.54 -24.74
CA LEU A 40 9.19 12.46 -24.74
C LEU A 40 8.95 13.08 -26.13
N GLU A 41 10.03 13.41 -26.87
CA GLU A 41 9.95 13.96 -28.23
C GLU A 41 9.31 13.01 -29.24
N GLN A 42 9.36 11.69 -29.00
CA GLN A 42 8.81 10.69 -29.92
C GLN A 42 7.27 10.62 -29.86
N ARG A 43 6.65 11.19 -28.82
CA ARG A 43 5.18 11.20 -28.65
C ARG A 43 4.58 9.80 -28.84
N LYS A 44 5.19 8.81 -28.17
CA LYS A 44 4.70 7.44 -28.02
C LYS A 44 4.38 7.17 -26.56
N PRO A 45 3.52 6.20 -26.23
CA PRO A 45 3.33 5.77 -24.85
C PRO A 45 4.68 5.41 -24.23
N LEU A 46 4.96 5.91 -23.03
CA LEU A 46 6.18 5.58 -22.29
C LEU A 46 5.76 4.81 -21.04
N PHE A 47 6.37 3.65 -20.83
CA PHE A 47 6.15 2.85 -19.63
C PHE A 47 7.26 3.10 -18.61
N GLU A 48 6.90 3.16 -17.33
CA GLU A 48 7.84 3.35 -16.23
C GLU A 48 8.70 4.63 -16.38
N ALA A 49 8.06 5.70 -16.87
CA ALA A 49 8.72 6.96 -17.19
C ALA A 49 9.14 7.70 -15.90
N GLY A 50 10.44 7.89 -15.72
CA GLY A 50 11.00 8.61 -14.58
C GLY A 50 11.01 10.11 -14.79
N ILE A 51 10.34 10.80 -13.88
CA ILE A 51 10.16 12.25 -13.89
C ILE A 51 10.89 12.82 -12.67
N LEU A 52 11.90 13.66 -12.93
CA LEU A 52 12.64 14.38 -11.90
C LEU A 52 12.55 15.88 -12.18
N ALA A 53 11.99 16.63 -11.23
CA ALA A 53 11.90 18.09 -11.27
C ALA A 53 12.08 18.63 -9.85
N GLU A 54 12.79 19.74 -9.66
CA GLU A 54 12.89 20.45 -8.36
C GLU A 54 13.21 19.58 -7.13
N GLY A 55 13.98 18.49 -7.30
CA GLY A 55 14.34 17.57 -6.21
C GLY A 55 13.26 16.53 -5.85
N ILE A 56 12.10 16.55 -6.52
CA ILE A 56 11.06 15.51 -6.41
C ILE A 56 11.12 14.56 -7.60
N TYR A 57 10.87 13.28 -7.31
CA TYR A 57 10.88 12.23 -8.31
C TYR A 57 9.62 11.38 -8.22
N SER A 58 9.05 11.08 -9.38
CA SER A 58 8.06 10.04 -9.53
C SER A 58 8.37 9.17 -10.75
N ARG A 59 7.80 7.98 -10.75
CA ARG A 59 7.82 7.08 -11.90
C ARG A 59 6.38 6.79 -12.27
N VAL A 60 6.03 7.12 -13.50
CA VAL A 60 4.67 6.96 -14.02
C VAL A 60 4.59 5.60 -14.69
N ASP A 61 3.60 4.80 -14.33
CA ASP A 61 3.37 3.48 -14.94
C ASP A 61 3.22 3.60 -16.46
N ILE A 62 2.30 4.46 -16.91
CA ILE A 62 2.08 4.73 -18.34
C ILE A 62 1.84 6.23 -18.56
N LEU A 63 2.73 6.86 -19.32
CA LEU A 63 2.59 8.23 -19.80
C LEU A 63 2.18 8.19 -21.29
N ASN A 64 0.90 8.39 -21.56
CA ASN A 64 0.33 8.20 -22.90
C ASN A 64 0.12 9.56 -23.61
N PRO A 65 0.61 9.76 -24.84
CA PRO A 65 0.35 11.00 -25.57
C PRO A 65 -1.15 11.10 -25.91
N SER A 66 -1.78 12.24 -25.63
CA SER A 66 -3.18 12.50 -26.00
C SER A 66 -3.30 13.44 -27.21
N ASN A 67 -3.58 14.72 -27.02
CA ASN A 67 -3.66 15.73 -28.09
C ASN A 67 -2.26 16.29 -28.45
N GLU A 68 -2.15 17.15 -29.46
CA GLU A 68 -0.87 17.58 -30.09
C GLU A 68 0.25 17.99 -29.12
N ASN A 69 -0.06 18.43 -27.90
CA ASN A 69 0.97 18.72 -26.89
C ASN A 69 0.55 18.41 -25.45
N SER A 70 -0.18 17.30 -25.24
CA SER A 70 -0.57 16.85 -23.90
C SER A 70 -0.37 15.36 -23.68
N TRP A 71 -0.37 14.96 -22.42
CA TRP A 71 -0.23 13.59 -21.98
C TRP A 71 -1.38 13.20 -21.05
N ASP A 72 -1.75 11.94 -21.08
CA ASP A 72 -2.61 11.32 -20.09
C ASP A 72 -1.73 10.47 -19.17
N LEU A 73 -1.92 10.61 -17.86
CA LEU A 73 -1.29 9.77 -16.85
C LEU A 73 -2.20 8.57 -16.59
N ILE A 74 -1.65 7.36 -16.68
CA ILE A 74 -2.39 6.15 -16.33
C ILE A 74 -1.61 5.39 -15.27
N GLU A 75 -2.20 5.30 -14.09
CA GLU A 75 -1.68 4.55 -12.94
C GLU A 75 -2.36 3.18 -12.88
N VAL A 76 -1.56 2.11 -12.82
CA VAL A 76 -2.03 0.72 -12.89
C VAL A 76 -2.01 0.11 -11.50
N LYS A 77 -3.18 -0.30 -10.99
CA LYS A 77 -3.30 -0.91 -9.67
C LYS A 77 -3.86 -2.32 -9.75
N SER A 78 -3.27 -3.24 -9.00
CA SER A 78 -3.78 -4.61 -8.80
C SER A 78 -4.95 -4.65 -7.79
N THR A 79 -5.82 -3.64 -7.82
CA THR A 79 -7.01 -3.51 -6.96
C THR A 79 -8.25 -3.57 -7.83
N THR A 80 -9.44 -3.64 -7.24
CA THR A 80 -10.72 -3.72 -7.97
C THR A 80 -11.50 -2.42 -7.99
N SER A 81 -10.95 -1.35 -7.40
CA SER A 81 -11.60 -0.04 -7.30
C SER A 81 -10.58 1.04 -6.98
N VAL A 82 -10.94 2.29 -7.26
CA VAL A 82 -10.20 3.48 -6.79
C VAL A 82 -10.23 3.55 -5.27
N LYS A 83 -9.15 4.06 -4.67
CA LYS A 83 -8.99 4.35 -3.24
C LYS A 83 -8.34 5.71 -3.08
N ASP A 84 -8.55 6.37 -1.94
CA ASP A 84 -8.02 7.72 -1.68
C ASP A 84 -6.50 7.79 -1.82
N VAL A 85 -5.78 6.77 -1.34
CA VAL A 85 -4.31 6.67 -1.49
C VAL A 85 -3.86 6.65 -2.95
N HIS A 86 -4.68 6.15 -3.88
CA HIS A 86 -4.34 6.20 -5.30
C HIS A 86 -4.47 7.62 -5.85
N LEU A 87 -5.38 8.43 -5.31
CA LEU A 87 -5.52 9.83 -5.71
C LEU A 87 -4.29 10.61 -5.29
N ASP A 88 -3.78 10.39 -4.08
CA ASP A 88 -2.54 11.04 -3.61
C ASP A 88 -1.32 10.65 -4.45
N ASP A 89 -1.18 9.36 -4.80
CA ASP A 89 -0.13 8.87 -5.70
C ASP A 89 -0.17 9.61 -7.04
N VAL A 90 -1.34 9.65 -7.69
CA VAL A 90 -1.51 10.25 -9.02
C VAL A 90 -1.40 11.77 -8.98
N SER A 91 -1.89 12.43 -7.92
CA SER A 91 -1.70 13.86 -7.68
C SER A 91 -0.22 14.22 -7.62
N PHE A 92 0.60 13.42 -6.93
CA PHE A 92 2.04 13.63 -6.87
C PHE A 92 2.73 13.40 -8.22
N GLN A 93 2.38 12.32 -8.94
CA GLN A 93 2.89 12.08 -10.29
C GLN A 93 2.55 13.23 -11.26
N LYS A 94 1.29 13.68 -11.25
CA LYS A 94 0.82 14.84 -12.02
C LYS A 94 1.66 16.07 -11.71
N TYR A 95 1.85 16.37 -10.43
CA TYR A 95 2.67 17.51 -10.00
C TYR A 95 4.11 17.42 -10.51
N CYS A 96 4.77 16.26 -10.39
CA CYS A 96 6.11 16.05 -10.96
C CYS A 96 6.16 16.30 -12.47
N CYS A 97 5.17 15.80 -13.22
CA CYS A 97 5.08 15.99 -14.67
C CYS A 97 4.91 17.46 -15.04
N GLU A 98 4.01 18.17 -14.37
CA GLU A 98 3.76 19.60 -14.60
C GLU A 98 4.99 20.45 -14.27
N LYS A 99 5.71 20.11 -13.20
CA LYS A 99 6.98 20.75 -12.84
C LYS A 99 8.10 20.49 -13.85
N LEU A 100 8.07 19.37 -14.55
CA LEU A 100 8.95 19.12 -15.70
C LEU A 100 8.54 19.92 -16.95
N GLY A 101 7.35 20.53 -16.96
CA GLY A 101 6.79 21.30 -18.08
C GLY A 101 5.86 20.49 -18.99
N LEU A 102 5.44 19.30 -18.57
CA LEU A 102 4.47 18.48 -19.30
C LEU A 102 3.05 18.96 -19.01
N LYS A 103 2.22 19.07 -20.06
CA LYS A 103 0.79 19.32 -19.90
C LYS A 103 0.05 17.99 -19.72
N ILE A 104 -0.54 17.79 -18.54
CA ILE A 104 -1.40 16.63 -18.27
C ILE A 104 -2.86 16.98 -18.58
N GLN A 105 -3.49 16.18 -19.43
CA GLN A 105 -4.87 16.38 -19.86
C GLN A 105 -5.85 15.51 -19.07
N LYS A 106 -5.48 14.25 -18.82
CA LYS A 106 -6.26 13.31 -18.01
C LYS A 106 -5.38 12.56 -17.03
N CYS A 107 -5.97 12.22 -15.90
CA CYS A 107 -5.45 11.27 -14.93
C CYS A 107 -6.41 10.08 -14.88
N LEU A 108 -5.93 8.90 -15.26
CA LEU A 108 -6.70 7.68 -15.35
C LEU A 108 -6.17 6.67 -14.34
N LEU A 109 -7.07 5.98 -13.62
CA LEU A 109 -6.71 4.81 -12.83
C LEU A 109 -7.14 3.56 -13.60
N MET A 110 -6.18 2.69 -13.89
CA MET A 110 -6.43 1.37 -14.45
C MET A 110 -6.43 0.34 -13.33
N HIS A 111 -7.56 -0.32 -13.11
CA HIS A 111 -7.71 -1.34 -12.07
C HIS A 111 -8.37 -2.61 -12.60
N ILE A 112 -8.31 -3.69 -11.84
CA ILE A 112 -8.84 -5.00 -12.24
C ILE A 112 -10.37 -4.93 -12.26
N ASN A 113 -10.96 -5.43 -13.35
CA ASN A 113 -12.39 -5.67 -13.46
C ASN A 113 -12.77 -6.92 -12.63
N ASN A 114 -13.43 -6.73 -11.49
CA ASN A 114 -13.83 -7.85 -10.63
C ASN A 114 -14.97 -8.71 -11.19
N GLN A 115 -15.57 -8.32 -12.33
CA GLN A 115 -16.56 -9.11 -13.07
C GLN A 115 -15.93 -9.89 -14.23
N TYR A 116 -14.62 -9.77 -14.45
CA TYR A 116 -13.93 -10.51 -15.50
C TYR A 116 -13.94 -12.01 -15.19
N VAL A 117 -14.42 -12.80 -16.16
CA VAL A 117 -14.36 -14.26 -16.14
C VAL A 117 -13.36 -14.70 -17.19
N ARG A 118 -12.33 -15.43 -16.77
CA ARG A 118 -11.28 -15.89 -17.66
C ARG A 118 -11.72 -17.11 -18.46
N GLU A 119 -11.68 -16.98 -19.78
CA GLU A 119 -11.89 -18.08 -20.73
C GLU A 119 -10.66 -18.22 -21.63
N GLY A 120 -9.68 -19.02 -21.20
CA GLY A 120 -8.43 -19.22 -21.93
C GLY A 120 -7.35 -18.19 -21.60
N GLU A 121 -6.75 -17.59 -22.64
CA GLU A 121 -5.77 -16.51 -22.48
C GLU A 121 -6.44 -15.23 -21.94
N ILE A 122 -5.69 -14.41 -21.20
CA ILE A 122 -6.23 -13.19 -20.61
C ILE A 122 -6.36 -12.14 -21.70
N ASP A 123 -7.58 -11.63 -21.86
CA ASP A 123 -7.92 -10.49 -22.72
C ASP A 123 -7.73 -9.19 -21.92
N PRO A 124 -6.66 -8.41 -22.16
CA PRO A 124 -6.36 -7.21 -21.37
C PRO A 124 -7.47 -6.16 -21.45
N GLU A 125 -8.20 -6.07 -22.58
CA GLU A 125 -9.27 -5.09 -22.77
C GLU A 125 -10.46 -5.34 -21.85
N LYS A 126 -10.71 -6.62 -21.50
CA LYS A 126 -11.79 -7.01 -20.58
C LYS A 126 -11.32 -7.14 -19.13
N PHE A 127 -10.03 -7.44 -18.94
CA PHE A 127 -9.43 -7.62 -17.62
C PHE A 127 -9.34 -6.31 -16.85
N PHE A 128 -9.11 -5.19 -17.54
CA PHE A 128 -8.98 -3.88 -16.91
C PHE A 128 -10.27 -3.05 -16.99
N THR A 129 -10.46 -2.21 -15.98
CA THR A 129 -11.37 -1.06 -15.98
C THR A 129 -10.51 0.19 -15.88
N ILE A 130 -10.81 1.18 -16.72
CA ILE A 130 -10.11 2.48 -16.73
C ILE A 130 -11.11 3.53 -16.26
N GLU A 131 -10.84 4.13 -15.10
CA GLU A 131 -11.65 5.21 -14.53
C GLU A 131 -10.93 6.56 -14.73
N ASP A 132 -11.64 7.56 -15.25
CA ASP A 132 -11.15 8.94 -15.31
C ASP A 132 -11.30 9.58 -13.93
N ILE A 133 -10.17 9.81 -13.27
CA ILE A 133 -10.09 10.35 -11.91
C ILE A 133 -9.58 11.80 -11.91
N THR A 134 -9.56 12.46 -13.06
CA THR A 134 -8.96 13.81 -13.23
C THR A 134 -9.52 14.83 -12.23
N GLU A 135 -10.84 14.90 -12.06
CA GLU A 135 -11.47 15.83 -11.10
C GLU A 135 -11.08 15.51 -9.65
N LYS A 136 -11.08 14.22 -9.28
CA LYS A 136 -10.70 13.76 -7.92
C LYS A 136 -9.23 14.06 -7.62
N VAL A 137 -8.35 13.92 -8.62
CA VAL A 137 -6.93 14.25 -8.54
C VAL A 137 -6.73 15.75 -8.37
N GLU A 138 -7.50 16.59 -9.08
CA GLU A 138 -7.44 18.04 -8.89
C GLU A 138 -7.80 18.45 -7.46
N GLU A 139 -8.84 17.83 -6.89
CA GLU A 139 -9.24 18.05 -5.50
C GLU A 139 -8.17 17.60 -4.49
N SER A 140 -7.57 16.41 -4.68
CA SER A 140 -6.47 15.88 -3.83
C SER A 140 -5.17 16.69 -3.98
N SER A 141 -4.96 17.32 -5.15
CA SER A 141 -3.79 18.16 -5.42
C SER A 141 -3.78 19.46 -4.61
N ASN A 142 -4.90 19.85 -4.00
CA ASN A 142 -4.94 21.00 -3.11
C ASN A 142 -3.95 20.83 -1.94
N GLY A 143 -3.06 21.81 -1.77
CA GLY A 143 -2.01 21.78 -0.74
C GLY A 143 -0.86 20.81 -1.01
N ILE A 144 -0.77 20.20 -2.20
CA ILE A 144 0.32 19.25 -2.50
C ILE A 144 1.70 19.91 -2.41
N GLN A 145 1.81 21.17 -2.83
CA GLN A 145 3.06 21.92 -2.76
C GLN A 145 3.52 22.11 -1.31
N ASP A 146 2.61 22.44 -0.40
CA ASP A 146 2.92 22.62 1.02
C ASP A 146 3.36 21.29 1.63
N ARG A 147 2.64 20.20 1.36
CA ARG A 147 3.03 18.85 1.80
C ARG A 147 4.41 18.44 1.31
N ILE A 148 4.73 18.75 0.04
CA ILE A 148 6.06 18.47 -0.53
C ILE A 148 7.13 19.31 0.16
N ALA A 149 6.87 20.60 0.39
CA ALA A 149 7.81 21.48 1.07
C ALA A 149 8.11 20.98 2.49
N ASP A 150 7.08 20.60 3.26
CA ASP A 150 7.23 20.03 4.59
C ASP A 150 8.07 18.74 4.57
N MET A 151 7.80 17.84 3.62
CA MET A 151 8.58 16.60 3.47
C MET A 151 10.04 16.85 3.11
N LEU A 152 10.31 17.81 2.22
CA LEU A 152 11.68 18.18 1.85
C LEU A 152 12.42 18.84 3.02
N GLU A 153 11.74 19.66 3.83
CA GLU A 153 12.30 20.23 5.05
C GLU A 153 12.72 19.12 6.01
N VAL A 154 11.85 18.14 6.28
CA VAL A 154 12.13 16.98 7.13
C VAL A 154 13.31 16.16 6.61
N ILE A 155 13.37 15.87 5.30
CA ILE A 155 14.48 15.11 4.70
C ILE A 155 15.81 15.87 4.82
N SER A 156 15.77 17.20 4.73
CA SER A 156 16.96 18.05 4.83
C SER A 156 17.42 18.32 6.26
N ALA A 157 16.60 17.97 7.26
CA ALA A 157 16.89 18.21 8.65
C ALA A 157 18.10 17.37 9.11
N THR A 158 19.00 18.01 9.87
CA THR A 158 20.14 17.32 10.50
C THR A 158 19.73 16.53 11.75
N ILE A 159 18.58 16.87 12.32
CA ILE A 159 18.02 16.26 13.52
C ILE A 159 16.74 15.54 13.09
N CYS A 160 16.67 14.24 13.43
CA CYS A 160 15.46 13.45 13.22
C CYS A 160 14.31 14.06 14.06
N PRO A 161 13.14 14.35 13.46
CA PRO A 161 12.01 14.89 14.22
C PRO A 161 11.55 13.88 15.28
N GLU A 162 11.19 14.39 16.45
CA GLU A 162 10.56 13.57 17.49
C GLU A 162 9.11 13.25 17.09
N VAL A 163 8.87 12.01 16.65
CA VAL A 163 7.55 11.50 16.29
C VAL A 163 7.22 10.31 17.19
N THR A 164 6.09 10.39 17.88
CA THR A 164 5.57 9.26 18.68
C THR A 164 4.84 8.28 17.77
N ILE A 165 4.91 6.98 18.09
CA ILE A 165 4.14 5.94 17.40
C ILE A 165 2.64 6.25 17.37
N GLY A 166 1.98 5.89 16.27
CA GLY A 166 0.57 6.20 16.07
C GLY A 166 -0.03 5.44 14.90
N LYS A 167 -1.24 5.85 14.50
CA LYS A 167 -1.93 5.22 13.36
C LYS A 167 -1.13 5.26 12.06
N HIS A 168 -0.35 6.32 11.86
CA HIS A 168 0.53 6.51 10.70
C HIS A 168 1.59 5.40 10.58
N CYS A 169 1.84 4.61 11.63
CA CYS A 169 2.78 3.49 11.57
C CYS A 169 2.22 2.27 10.82
N SER A 170 0.92 2.23 10.54
CA SER A 170 0.24 1.07 9.94
C SER A 170 -0.82 1.43 8.90
N ASP A 171 -1.13 2.72 8.74
CA ASP A 171 -2.18 3.22 7.87
C ASP A 171 -1.62 4.38 7.02
N PRO A 172 -1.71 4.30 5.68
CA PRO A 172 -2.37 3.26 4.89
C PRO A 172 -1.56 1.96 4.70
N TYR A 173 -0.26 1.99 5.04
CA TYR A 173 0.64 0.85 4.91
C TYR A 173 1.54 0.75 6.16
N ASP A 174 2.15 -0.42 6.35
CA ASP A 174 3.14 -0.62 7.42
C ASP A 174 4.32 0.33 7.22
N CYS A 175 4.69 1.04 8.29
CA CYS A 175 5.84 1.93 8.28
C CYS A 175 7.14 1.12 8.17
N ALA A 176 8.06 1.59 7.33
CA ALA A 176 9.36 0.96 7.15
C ALA A 176 10.31 1.19 8.34
N LEU A 177 10.03 2.19 9.19
CA LEU A 177 10.82 2.50 10.37
C LEU A 177 10.31 1.72 11.58
N THR A 178 11.19 0.94 12.20
CA THR A 178 10.86 0.16 13.39
C THR A 178 11.47 0.73 14.66
N GLU A 179 12.49 1.58 14.54
CA GLU A 179 13.26 2.15 15.66
C GLU A 179 12.37 3.00 16.59
N CYS A 180 11.30 3.60 16.06
CA CYS A 180 10.33 4.34 16.85
C CYS A 180 9.63 3.47 17.91
N TRP A 181 9.69 2.13 17.80
CA TRP A 181 9.03 1.18 18.69
C TRP A 181 9.97 0.61 19.78
N ASP A 182 11.27 0.90 19.72
CA ASP A 182 12.31 0.23 20.54
C ASP A 182 12.18 0.49 22.05
N PHE A 183 11.47 1.56 22.44
CA PHE A 183 11.23 1.88 23.84
C PHE A 183 10.17 0.97 24.49
N LEU A 184 9.40 0.22 23.68
CA LEU A 184 8.35 -0.65 24.17
C LEU A 184 8.92 -1.99 24.67
N PRO A 185 8.43 -2.50 25.81
CA PRO A 185 8.79 -3.83 26.30
C PRO A 185 8.22 -4.95 25.41
N GLU A 186 8.72 -6.18 25.59
CA GLU A 186 8.31 -7.37 24.82
C GLU A 186 6.80 -7.64 24.88
N TYR A 187 6.15 -7.45 26.03
CA TYR A 187 4.72 -7.69 26.25
C TYR A 187 3.94 -6.37 26.40
N ASN A 188 4.03 -5.53 25.37
CA ASN A 188 3.36 -4.23 25.34
C ASN A 188 1.89 -4.32 24.88
N ILE A 189 1.13 -3.24 25.07
CA ILE A 189 -0.30 -3.19 24.71
C ILE A 189 -0.60 -3.36 23.22
N PHE A 190 0.37 -3.26 22.31
CA PHE A 190 0.18 -3.48 20.88
C PHE A 190 0.22 -4.97 20.50
N ASN A 191 0.69 -5.84 21.40
CA ASN A 191 0.57 -7.29 21.28
C ASN A 191 -0.81 -7.84 21.71
N LEU A 192 -1.69 -6.95 22.20
CA LEU A 192 -3.04 -7.32 22.61
C LEU A 192 -3.83 -7.88 21.42
N TYR A 193 -4.44 -9.05 21.61
CA TYR A 193 -5.22 -9.75 20.59
C TYR A 193 -6.34 -8.85 20.05
N TYR A 194 -6.30 -8.53 18.76
CA TYR A 194 -7.18 -7.56 18.11
C TYR A 194 -7.26 -6.23 18.89
N GLY A 195 -6.11 -5.73 19.32
CA GLY A 195 -5.99 -4.46 20.04
C GLY A 195 -6.41 -3.27 19.18
N GLY A 196 -5.80 -3.08 18.00
CA GLY A 196 -6.14 -2.01 17.06
C GLY A 196 -6.26 -0.65 17.77
N LYS A 197 -7.39 0.06 17.58
CA LYS A 197 -7.65 1.36 18.23
C LYS A 197 -7.56 1.30 19.77
N LYS A 198 -7.87 0.16 20.39
CA LYS A 198 -7.80 -0.02 21.84
C LYS A 198 -6.38 0.17 22.35
N SER A 199 -5.40 -0.42 21.68
CA SER A 199 -3.99 -0.33 22.04
C SER A 199 -3.49 1.11 21.98
N PHE A 200 -3.86 1.87 20.95
CA PHE A 200 -3.52 3.29 20.84
C PHE A 200 -4.20 4.15 21.93
N ASN A 201 -5.44 3.85 22.31
CA ASN A 201 -6.11 4.55 23.41
C ASN A 201 -5.40 4.28 24.75
N LEU A 202 -5.12 3.01 25.06
CA LEU A 202 -4.39 2.62 26.27
C LEU A 202 -3.00 3.28 26.33
N PHE A 203 -2.30 3.31 25.19
CA PHE A 203 -1.01 3.98 25.07
C PHE A 203 -1.11 5.49 25.35
N SER A 204 -2.15 6.14 24.83
CA SER A 204 -2.42 7.57 25.08
C SER A 204 -2.77 7.87 26.54
N ASP A 205 -3.32 6.89 27.25
CA ASP A 205 -3.59 6.94 28.70
C ASP A 205 -2.34 6.61 29.54
N GLY A 206 -1.17 6.40 28.90
CA GLY A 206 0.10 6.08 29.57
C GLY A 206 0.27 4.61 29.97
N ILE A 207 -0.60 3.72 29.49
CA ILE A 207 -0.54 2.28 29.77
C ILE A 207 0.33 1.63 28.68
N ILE A 208 1.46 1.05 29.07
CA ILE A 208 2.47 0.53 28.13
C ILE A 208 2.37 -1.00 28.01
N THR A 209 2.08 -1.68 29.12
CA THR A 209 2.07 -3.15 29.20
C THR A 209 0.68 -3.72 29.43
N ILE A 210 0.47 -4.99 29.08
CA ILE A 210 -0.84 -5.64 29.18
C ILE A 210 -1.27 -5.81 30.65
N ASN A 211 -0.33 -6.01 31.58
CA ASN A 211 -0.63 -6.19 33.01
C ASN A 211 -1.03 -4.87 33.72
N GLU A 212 -0.68 -3.71 33.15
CA GLU A 212 -1.07 -2.39 33.65
C GLU A 212 -2.51 -2.01 33.30
N ILE A 213 -3.17 -2.76 32.41
CA ILE A 213 -4.54 -2.47 31.99
C ILE A 213 -5.48 -2.56 33.21
N PRO A 214 -6.22 -1.50 33.57
CA PRO A 214 -7.13 -1.54 34.72
C PRO A 214 -8.26 -2.55 34.53
N ASP A 215 -8.69 -3.20 35.61
CA ASP A 215 -9.86 -4.12 35.60
C ASP A 215 -11.16 -3.46 35.12
N SER A 216 -11.27 -2.14 35.28
CA SER A 216 -12.39 -1.33 34.80
C SER A 216 -12.41 -1.21 33.26
N TYR A 217 -11.27 -1.46 32.59
CA TYR A 217 -11.17 -1.39 31.15
C TYR A 217 -11.80 -2.63 30.50
N LYS A 218 -12.72 -2.42 29.56
CA LYS A 218 -13.44 -3.52 28.91
C LYS A 218 -12.53 -4.32 27.97
N LEU A 219 -12.02 -5.45 28.45
CA LEU A 219 -11.34 -6.48 27.66
C LEU A 219 -12.30 -7.62 27.26
N ASN A 220 -12.09 -8.19 26.07
CA ASN A 220 -12.76 -9.44 25.67
C ASN A 220 -12.11 -10.67 26.34
N ASP A 221 -12.73 -11.83 26.24
CA ASP A 221 -12.27 -13.03 26.96
C ASP A 221 -10.83 -13.43 26.59
N LYS A 222 -10.46 -13.34 25.30
CA LYS A 222 -9.10 -13.64 24.83
C LYS A 222 -8.08 -12.64 25.36
N GLN A 223 -8.44 -11.36 25.43
CA GLN A 223 -7.61 -10.30 25.99
C GLN A 223 -7.44 -10.45 27.51
N ARG A 224 -8.49 -10.85 28.23
CA ARG A 224 -8.41 -11.18 29.66
C ARG A 224 -7.51 -12.39 29.91
N ILE A 225 -7.55 -13.39 29.03
CA ILE A 225 -6.65 -14.54 29.09
C ILE A 225 -5.19 -14.08 28.92
N GLN A 226 -4.91 -13.21 27.93
CA GLN A 226 -3.56 -12.64 27.75
C GLN A 226 -3.10 -11.89 29.00
N GLN A 227 -3.94 -11.00 29.54
CA GLN A 227 -3.62 -10.24 30.75
C GLN A 227 -3.37 -11.14 31.97
N ALA A 228 -4.24 -12.12 32.21
CA ALA A 228 -4.08 -13.05 33.32
C ALA A 228 -2.82 -13.93 33.16
N SER A 229 -2.46 -14.28 31.92
CA SER A 229 -1.23 -15.04 31.65
C SER A 229 0.01 -14.19 31.93
N GLU A 230 -0.02 -12.90 31.56
CA GLU A 230 1.06 -11.95 31.81
C GLU A 230 1.25 -11.69 33.32
N ILE A 231 0.16 -11.49 34.06
CA ILE A 231 0.20 -11.26 35.52
C ILE A 231 0.76 -12.49 36.26
N ASN A 232 0.35 -13.70 35.85
CA ASN A 232 0.68 -14.93 36.57
C ASN A 232 1.95 -15.64 36.04
N GLY A 233 2.49 -15.21 34.90
CA GLY A 233 3.61 -15.87 34.21
C GLY A 233 3.31 -17.31 33.78
N LYS A 234 2.03 -17.64 33.54
CA LYS A 234 1.58 -19.01 33.23
C LYS A 234 0.68 -19.04 32.00
N PRO A 235 0.84 -20.02 31.10
CA PRO A 235 -0.07 -20.17 29.98
C PRO A 235 -1.47 -20.56 30.47
N HIS A 236 -2.48 -20.04 29.80
CA HIS A 236 -3.85 -20.50 29.97
C HIS A 236 -4.07 -21.82 29.23
N VAL A 237 -4.64 -22.81 29.92
CA VAL A 237 -4.94 -24.14 29.34
C VAL A 237 -6.37 -24.54 29.72
N ASP A 238 -7.26 -24.53 28.72
CA ASP A 238 -8.63 -25.04 28.87
C ASP A 238 -8.64 -26.57 28.75
N ARG A 239 -8.34 -27.25 29.85
CA ARG A 239 -8.26 -28.72 29.89
C ARG A 239 -9.59 -29.39 29.55
N GLU A 240 -10.71 -28.79 29.97
CA GLU A 240 -12.04 -29.33 29.72
C GLU A 240 -12.42 -29.19 28.25
N GLY A 241 -12.23 -28.00 27.67
CA GLY A 241 -12.44 -27.77 26.24
C GLY A 241 -11.60 -28.67 25.36
N ILE A 242 -10.31 -28.87 25.70
CA ILE A 242 -9.42 -29.80 25.01
C ILE A 242 -9.95 -31.23 25.11
N SER A 243 -10.32 -31.70 26.31
CA SER A 243 -10.84 -33.06 26.52
C SER A 243 -12.14 -33.29 25.73
N ASN A 244 -13.05 -32.32 25.74
CA ASN A 244 -14.31 -32.39 25.01
C ASN A 244 -14.06 -32.45 23.50
N PHE A 245 -13.18 -31.58 22.97
CA PHE A 245 -12.79 -31.60 21.56
C PHE A 245 -12.18 -32.96 21.15
N LEU A 246 -11.23 -33.47 21.93
CA LEU A 246 -10.61 -34.78 21.66
C LEU A 246 -11.63 -35.91 21.67
N GLY A 247 -12.65 -35.84 22.54
CA GLY A 247 -13.75 -36.80 22.56
C GLY A 247 -14.63 -36.80 21.31
N THR A 248 -14.64 -35.72 20.52
CA THR A 248 -15.38 -35.65 19.24
C THR A 248 -14.67 -36.34 18.07
N LEU A 249 -13.38 -36.65 18.22
CA LEU A 249 -12.55 -37.16 17.13
C LEU A 249 -12.80 -38.66 16.90
N GLN A 250 -13.13 -39.03 15.66
CA GLN A 250 -13.29 -40.41 15.24
C GLN A 250 -12.15 -40.81 14.30
N TYR A 251 -11.49 -41.93 14.60
CA TYR A 251 -10.34 -42.41 13.84
C TYR A 251 -10.76 -43.34 12.67
N PRO A 252 -10.01 -43.33 11.55
CA PRO A 252 -8.80 -42.54 11.29
C PRO A 252 -9.11 -41.06 10.97
N LEU A 253 -8.26 -40.16 11.45
CA LEU A 253 -8.34 -38.73 11.12
C LEU A 253 -7.75 -38.48 9.74
N TYR A 254 -8.46 -37.67 8.95
CA TYR A 254 -8.00 -37.18 7.66
C TYR A 254 -7.72 -35.69 7.78
N TYR A 255 -6.53 -35.27 7.37
CA TYR A 255 -6.11 -33.88 7.40
C TYR A 255 -6.13 -33.33 5.99
N LEU A 256 -6.81 -32.21 5.78
CA LEU A 256 -6.72 -31.42 4.57
C LEU A 256 -5.83 -30.22 4.88
N ASP A 257 -4.61 -30.26 4.37
CA ASP A 257 -3.79 -29.06 4.31
C ASP A 257 -4.20 -28.28 3.06
N PHE A 258 -4.50 -26.99 3.23
CA PHE A 258 -4.78 -26.12 2.09
C PHE A 258 -4.04 -24.80 2.29
N GLU A 259 -3.25 -24.46 1.29
CA GLU A 259 -2.63 -23.15 1.20
C GLU A 259 -3.59 -22.20 0.49
N THR A 260 -4.00 -21.13 1.17
CA THR A 260 -4.81 -20.09 0.53
C THR A 260 -3.89 -19.14 -0.25
N ILE A 261 -3.99 -19.16 -1.58
CA ILE A 261 -3.37 -18.14 -2.42
C ILE A 261 -4.45 -17.18 -2.96
N SER A 262 -4.13 -15.88 -2.99
CA SER A 262 -5.00 -14.84 -3.54
C SER A 262 -4.35 -14.16 -4.75
N PRO A 263 -4.37 -14.80 -5.94
CA PRO A 263 -3.83 -14.19 -7.15
C PRO A 263 -4.71 -13.04 -7.67
N ALA A 264 -4.08 -11.93 -8.03
CA ALA A 264 -4.70 -10.80 -8.73
C ALA A 264 -5.14 -11.18 -10.15
N VAL A 265 -4.40 -12.09 -10.78
CA VAL A 265 -4.70 -12.64 -12.11
C VAL A 265 -5.21 -14.07 -11.93
N ARG A 266 -6.51 -14.29 -12.11
CA ARG A 266 -7.18 -15.61 -12.01
C ARG A 266 -7.51 -16.14 -13.39
#